data_AF-A0A1I6MIZ1-F1
#
_entry.id   AF-A0A1I6MIZ1-F1
#
_cell.length_a   1.000
_cell.length_b   1.000
_cell.length_c   1.000
_cell.angle_alpha   90.00
_cell.angle_beta   90.00
_cell.angle_gamma   90.00
#
_symmetry.space_group_name_H-M   'P 1'
#
loop_
_entity.id
_entity.type
_entity.pdbx_description
1 polymer ?
#
loop_
_entity_poly.entity_id
_entity_poly.type
_entity_poly.pdbx_seq_one_letter_code
_entity_poly.pdbx_strand_id
1 'polypeptide(L)'
;MELKRIRTAVVATAIVLSPMALLAQLYPDSQSPVQQPQPMQQQQSPNRATPLATGHDTNATPGVTGQEMKDKMFLRRTAEGSIADVKFGQLGAEKGSSDDVKAFGSKMVTDHTQLSSDLKPIADQMGIRLPKEMNKDDKASYDKLASLSGDEFDKAFILAMLEDHRKGWRAFREESMGTNDPVLKAEVDKGELVIRDHMRMVVKMAKERNILPPRPTPPPAPVQQ
;
A
#
# COMPACT_ATOMS: atom_id res chain seq x y z
N MET A 1 -13.66 6.59 65.65
CA MET A 1 -14.86 7.37 65.29
C MET A 1 -14.41 8.78 64.98
N GLU A 2 -15.05 9.43 64.01
CA GLU A 2 -14.85 10.83 63.53
C GLU A 2 -13.57 11.09 62.70
N LEU A 3 -13.57 11.80 61.56
CA LEU A 3 -14.51 12.01 60.46
C LEU A 3 -13.66 12.75 59.39
N LYS A 4 -13.59 12.28 58.13
CA LYS A 4 -13.23 13.17 57.01
C LYS A 4 -14.19 12.96 55.85
N ARG A 5 -14.93 14.02 55.58
CA ARG A 5 -16.03 14.18 54.63
C ARG A 5 -15.45 14.26 53.22
N ILE A 6 -15.93 13.43 52.29
CA ILE A 6 -15.67 13.60 50.85
C ILE A 6 -16.89 14.31 50.26
N ARG A 7 -16.68 15.55 49.81
CA ARG A 7 -17.67 16.37 49.12
C ARG A 7 -17.57 16.14 47.60
N THR A 8 -18.72 15.76 47.06
CA THR A 8 -19.34 16.08 45.76
C THR A 8 -18.50 16.59 44.57
N ALA A 9 -18.84 15.98 43.44
CA ALA A 9 -18.43 16.16 42.05
C ALA A 9 -18.31 17.59 41.50
N VAL A 10 -17.47 17.72 40.45
CA VAL A 10 -17.72 18.62 39.32
C VAL A 10 -17.50 17.84 38.03
N VAL A 11 -18.59 17.70 37.27
CA VAL A 11 -18.62 17.35 35.86
C VAL A 11 -18.10 18.56 35.07
N ALA A 12 -17.09 18.35 34.23
CA ALA A 12 -16.68 19.33 33.23
C ALA A 12 -16.67 18.65 31.86
N THR A 13 -17.81 18.73 31.18
CA THR A 13 -17.96 18.53 29.74
C THR A 13 -17.18 19.62 29.01
N ALA A 14 -16.11 19.26 28.32
CA ALA A 14 -15.50 20.11 27.31
C ALA A 14 -15.93 19.61 25.92
N ILE A 15 -16.85 20.36 25.31
CA ILE A 15 -17.19 20.27 23.89
C ILE A 15 -15.99 20.85 23.14
N VAL A 16 -15.23 20.01 22.42
CA VAL A 16 -14.23 20.48 21.46
C VAL A 16 -14.93 20.59 20.11
N LEU A 17 -15.30 21.81 19.76
CA LEU A 17 -15.72 22.20 18.41
C LEU A 17 -14.53 22.05 17.45
N SER A 18 -14.68 21.15 16.49
CA SER A 18 -13.82 21.06 15.31
C SER A 18 -14.13 22.20 14.34
N PRO A 19 -13.13 22.90 13.78
CA PRO A 19 -13.29 23.57 12.50
C PRO A 19 -12.94 22.60 11.36
N MET A 20 -13.99 22.11 10.72
CA MET A 20 -13.97 21.64 9.33
C MET A 20 -13.95 22.86 8.37
N ALA A 21 -13.43 22.63 7.15
CA ALA A 21 -13.12 23.59 6.07
C ALA A 21 -11.74 24.26 6.23
N LEU A 22 -10.89 24.40 5.21
CA LEU A 22 -11.15 24.59 3.80
C LEU A 22 -9.79 24.43 3.07
N LEU A 23 -9.61 23.44 2.20
CA LEU A 23 -8.48 23.42 1.25
C LEU A 23 -9.00 23.08 -0.15
N ALA A 24 -9.72 24.03 -0.71
CA ALA A 24 -10.02 24.10 -2.13
C ALA A 24 -9.54 25.45 -2.63
N GLN A 25 -8.24 25.58 -2.93
CA GLN A 25 -7.71 26.77 -3.62
C GLN A 25 -6.22 26.61 -4.00
N LEU A 26 -5.89 25.67 -4.90
CA LEU A 26 -4.63 25.73 -5.68
C LEU A 26 -4.80 25.00 -7.02
N TYR A 27 -5.60 25.56 -7.94
CA TYR A 27 -5.51 25.29 -9.37
C TYR A 27 -5.69 26.61 -10.12
N PRO A 28 -4.62 27.21 -10.68
CA PRO A 28 -4.78 28.33 -11.60
C PRO A 28 -5.32 27.81 -12.95
N ASP A 29 -6.40 28.45 -13.40
CA ASP A 29 -6.98 28.33 -14.74
C ASP A 29 -5.91 28.46 -15.83
N SER A 30 -5.76 27.42 -16.64
CA SER A 30 -5.01 27.49 -17.90
C SER A 30 -5.98 27.84 -19.03
N GLN A 31 -6.21 29.13 -19.23
CA GLN A 31 -6.82 29.63 -20.46
C GLN A 31 -5.79 29.52 -21.60
N SER A 32 -6.03 28.63 -22.56
CA SER A 32 -5.32 28.63 -23.84
C SER A 32 -6.08 29.50 -24.86
N PRO A 33 -5.43 30.40 -25.59
CA PRO A 33 -6.09 31.17 -26.63
C PRO A 33 -6.28 30.34 -27.91
N VAL A 34 -7.48 30.45 -28.46
CA VAL A 34 -7.92 29.92 -29.76
C VAL A 34 -7.15 30.60 -30.89
N GLN A 35 -6.55 29.83 -31.79
CA GLN A 35 -6.06 30.31 -33.09
C GLN A 35 -6.80 29.59 -34.23
N GLN A 36 -7.35 30.39 -35.14
CA GLN A 36 -8.11 30.01 -36.33
C GLN A 36 -7.21 29.49 -37.48
N PRO A 37 -7.78 28.74 -38.46
CA PRO A 37 -7.03 28.00 -39.47
C PRO A 37 -6.75 28.80 -40.76
N GLN A 38 -5.71 28.41 -41.50
CA GLN A 38 -5.40 28.83 -42.88
C GLN A 38 -5.08 27.59 -43.76
N PRO A 39 -5.24 27.68 -45.11
CA PRO A 39 -5.68 26.56 -45.95
C PRO A 39 -4.56 25.76 -46.65
N MET A 40 -5.00 24.62 -47.23
CA MET A 40 -4.24 23.61 -47.96
C MET A 40 -3.41 24.13 -49.15
N GLN A 41 -2.22 23.56 -49.32
CA GLN A 41 -1.63 23.32 -50.63
C GLN A 41 -1.16 21.86 -50.75
N GLN A 42 -1.44 21.31 -51.92
CA GLN A 42 -1.38 19.91 -52.32
C GLN A 42 -0.19 19.75 -53.26
N GLN A 43 0.76 18.84 -53.00
CA GLN A 43 1.64 18.34 -54.07
C GLN A 43 2.16 16.92 -53.80
N GLN A 44 2.35 16.20 -54.91
CA GLN A 44 2.25 14.75 -55.12
C GLN A 44 3.49 13.91 -54.73
N SER A 45 3.26 12.59 -54.57
CA SER A 45 4.20 11.45 -54.35
C SER A 45 5.11 11.15 -55.56
N PRO A 46 5.93 10.06 -55.64
CA PRO A 46 6.29 9.00 -54.66
C PRO A 46 7.80 8.66 -54.59
N ASN A 47 8.24 7.88 -53.60
CA ASN A 47 9.29 6.88 -53.86
C ASN A 47 9.31 5.72 -52.87
N ARG A 48 9.39 4.52 -53.45
CA ARG A 48 9.36 3.19 -52.85
C ARG A 48 10.78 2.69 -52.67
N ALA A 49 11.10 2.16 -51.49
CA ALA A 49 12.08 1.10 -51.34
C ALA A 49 11.76 0.29 -50.07
N THR A 50 11.22 -0.91 -50.26
CA THR A 50 11.35 -2.01 -49.30
C THR A 50 12.71 -2.67 -49.50
N PRO A 51 13.30 -3.21 -48.42
CA PRO A 51 13.60 -4.64 -48.46
C PRO A 51 12.98 -5.37 -47.28
N LEU A 52 12.49 -6.55 -47.64
CA LEU A 52 11.92 -7.60 -46.80
C LEU A 52 13.02 -8.24 -45.94
N ALA A 53 12.85 -8.23 -44.63
CA ALA A 53 13.50 -9.20 -43.74
C ALA A 53 12.49 -9.61 -42.66
N THR A 54 12.19 -10.90 -42.68
CA THR A 54 11.28 -11.65 -41.82
C THR A 54 11.71 -11.64 -40.35
N GLY A 55 10.79 -11.34 -39.44
CA GLY A 55 11.02 -11.52 -38.01
C GLY A 55 9.88 -11.03 -37.09
N HIS A 56 8.93 -11.92 -36.84
CA HIS A 56 7.99 -11.96 -35.71
C HIS A 56 7.15 -10.71 -35.39
N ASP A 57 5.86 -10.84 -35.71
CA ASP A 57 4.77 -10.04 -35.16
C ASP A 57 4.78 -10.07 -33.63
N THR A 58 5.18 -8.96 -33.01
CA THR A 58 4.56 -8.52 -31.76
C THR A 58 4.37 -7.01 -31.86
N ASN A 59 3.11 -6.57 -31.91
CA ASN A 59 2.75 -5.16 -31.74
C ASN A 59 3.02 -4.75 -30.29
N ALA A 60 4.28 -4.65 -29.90
CA ALA A 60 4.75 -3.97 -28.71
C ALA A 60 5.23 -2.58 -29.13
N THR A 61 4.82 -1.55 -28.40
CA THR A 61 5.35 -0.19 -28.55
C THR A 61 6.89 -0.26 -28.47
N PRO A 62 7.63 0.31 -29.45
CA PRO A 62 9.09 0.33 -29.39
C PRO A 62 9.55 1.03 -28.10
N GLY A 63 10.27 0.31 -27.23
CA GLY A 63 11.01 0.93 -26.12
C GLY A 63 10.70 0.46 -24.69
N VAL A 64 9.62 -0.28 -24.43
CA VAL A 64 9.32 -0.77 -23.07
C VAL A 64 9.82 -2.21 -22.89
N THR A 65 10.78 -2.40 -21.98
CA THR A 65 11.32 -3.75 -21.70
C THR A 65 10.33 -4.60 -20.89
N GLY A 66 10.48 -5.93 -20.94
CA GLY A 66 9.70 -6.82 -20.09
C GLY A 66 9.89 -6.58 -18.60
N GLN A 67 11.05 -6.05 -18.19
CA GLN A 67 11.29 -5.64 -16.81
C GLN A 67 10.54 -4.36 -16.47
N GLU A 68 10.60 -3.34 -17.32
CA GLU A 68 9.85 -2.10 -17.09
C GLU A 68 8.33 -2.33 -16.94
N MET A 69 7.77 -3.32 -17.64
CA MET A 69 6.37 -3.72 -17.42
C MET A 69 6.13 -4.32 -16.03
N LYS A 70 7.08 -5.08 -15.48
CA LYS A 70 7.00 -5.61 -14.11
C LYS A 70 7.09 -4.49 -13.09
N ASP A 71 8.04 -3.57 -13.25
CA ASP A 71 8.22 -2.40 -12.41
C ASP A 71 6.92 -1.56 -12.36
N LYS A 72 6.30 -1.33 -13.53
CA LYS A 72 4.99 -0.65 -13.61
C LYS A 72 3.88 -1.40 -12.88
N MET A 73 3.82 -2.73 -13.02
CA MET A 73 2.83 -3.54 -12.31
C MET A 73 3.08 -3.55 -10.80
N PHE A 74 4.33 -3.62 -10.37
CA PHE A 74 4.72 -3.52 -8.97
C PHE A 74 4.23 -2.20 -8.38
N LEU A 75 4.58 -1.07 -8.98
CA LEU A 75 4.18 0.26 -8.49
C LEU A 75 2.66 0.40 -8.37
N ARG A 76 1.90 -0.11 -9.36
CA ARG A 76 0.43 -0.12 -9.29
C ARG A 76 -0.09 -0.95 -8.11
N ARG A 77 0.39 -2.19 -7.95
CA ARG A 77 -0.07 -3.10 -6.89
C ARG A 77 0.33 -2.61 -5.51
N THR A 78 1.55 -2.09 -5.37
CA THR A 78 2.06 -1.51 -4.13
C THR A 78 1.26 -0.27 -3.73
N ALA A 79 0.82 0.55 -4.69
CA ALA A 79 -0.10 1.66 -4.40
C ALA A 79 -1.48 1.18 -3.92
N GLU A 80 -2.08 0.15 -4.55
CA GLU A 80 -3.36 -0.44 -4.07
C GLU A 80 -3.21 -0.98 -2.65
N GLY A 81 -2.15 -1.78 -2.41
CA GLY A 81 -1.83 -2.33 -1.10
C GLY A 81 -1.59 -1.25 -0.06
N SER A 82 -0.85 -0.18 -0.40
CA SER A 82 -0.57 0.90 0.57
C SER A 82 -1.84 1.69 0.94
N ILE A 83 -2.78 1.87 0.01
CA ILE A 83 -4.09 2.45 0.32
C ILE A 83 -4.87 1.54 1.28
N ALA A 84 -4.85 0.23 1.04
CA ALA A 84 -5.47 -0.76 1.92
C ALA A 84 -4.83 -0.75 3.31
N ASP A 85 -3.50 -0.80 3.39
CA ASP A 85 -2.71 -0.82 4.62
C ASP A 85 -2.91 0.43 5.47
N VAL A 86 -3.04 1.62 4.87
CA VAL A 86 -3.41 2.84 5.61
C VAL A 86 -4.82 2.70 6.19
N LYS A 87 -5.77 2.12 5.45
CA LYS A 87 -7.15 1.93 5.92
C LYS A 87 -7.23 0.85 7.01
N PHE A 88 -6.52 -0.26 6.86
CA PHE A 88 -6.37 -1.26 7.89
C PHE A 88 -5.70 -0.68 9.13
N GLY A 89 -4.65 0.12 8.96
CA GLY A 89 -3.95 0.80 10.05
C GLY A 89 -4.87 1.73 10.85
N GLN A 90 -5.68 2.54 10.16
CA GLN A 90 -6.71 3.38 10.79
C GLN A 90 -7.70 2.53 11.60
N LEU A 91 -8.17 1.44 11.00
CA LEU A 91 -9.11 0.53 11.66
C LEU A 91 -8.49 -0.13 12.91
N GLY A 92 -7.22 -0.56 12.83
CA GLY A 92 -6.48 -1.15 13.94
C GLY A 92 -6.23 -0.15 15.08
N ALA A 93 -5.91 1.09 14.75
CA ALA A 93 -5.73 2.17 15.72
C ALA A 93 -7.03 2.54 16.45
N GLU A 94 -8.17 2.51 15.75
CA GLU A 94 -9.48 2.87 16.29
C GLU A 94 -10.13 1.72 17.06
N LYS A 95 -10.15 0.52 16.49
CA LYS A 95 -10.92 -0.64 17.00
C LYS A 95 -10.09 -1.65 17.78
N GLY A 96 -8.76 -1.56 17.71
CA GLY A 96 -7.88 -2.46 18.46
C GLY A 96 -8.25 -2.47 19.94
N SER A 97 -8.37 -3.65 20.54
CA SER A 97 -8.67 -3.75 21.98
C SER A 97 -7.40 -3.69 22.80
N SER A 98 -6.30 -4.17 22.23
CA SER A 98 -4.99 -4.17 22.85
C SER A 98 -4.05 -3.06 22.37
N ASP A 99 -3.14 -2.64 23.25
CA ASP A 99 -2.21 -1.55 22.97
C ASP A 99 -1.24 -1.87 21.81
N ASP A 100 -0.84 -3.13 21.65
CA ASP A 100 0.00 -3.60 20.55
C ASP A 100 -0.71 -3.49 19.19
N VAL A 101 -2.00 -3.82 19.10
CA VAL A 101 -2.79 -3.66 17.87
C VAL A 101 -2.97 -2.18 17.52
N LYS A 102 -3.28 -1.33 18.51
CA LYS A 102 -3.42 0.12 18.29
C LYS A 102 -2.11 0.77 17.83
N ALA A 103 -1.00 0.40 18.49
CA ALA A 103 0.33 0.89 18.14
C ALA A 103 0.75 0.43 16.74
N PHE A 104 0.49 -0.85 16.42
CA PHE A 104 0.75 -1.37 15.08
C PHE A 104 -0.08 -0.63 14.03
N GLY A 105 -1.39 -0.43 14.26
CA GLY A 105 -2.25 0.32 13.36
C GLY A 105 -1.76 1.74 13.10
N SER A 106 -1.32 2.45 14.15
CA SER A 106 -0.76 3.81 14.02
C SER A 106 0.54 3.83 13.20
N LYS A 107 1.39 2.82 13.39
CA LYS A 107 2.64 2.65 12.63
C LYS A 107 2.36 2.34 11.16
N MET A 108 1.38 1.48 10.86
CA MET A 108 0.93 1.18 9.50
C MET A 108 0.51 2.44 8.75
N VAL A 109 -0.31 3.30 9.38
CA VAL A 109 -0.74 4.57 8.77
C VAL A 109 0.46 5.44 8.41
N THR A 110 1.38 5.62 9.35
CA THR A 110 2.56 6.48 9.16
C THR A 110 3.44 5.95 8.02
N ASP A 111 3.82 4.68 8.09
CA ASP A 111 4.82 4.12 7.20
C ASP A 111 4.29 3.92 5.78
N HIS A 112 3.05 3.46 5.61
CA HIS A 112 2.48 3.26 4.27
C HIS A 112 2.09 4.58 3.59
N THR A 113 1.76 5.61 4.37
CA THR A 113 1.60 6.97 3.82
C THR A 113 2.93 7.49 3.29
N GLN A 114 4.02 7.30 4.06
CA GLN A 114 5.36 7.72 3.62
C GLN A 114 5.81 6.92 2.39
N LEU A 115 5.68 5.59 2.41
CA LEU A 115 6.00 4.72 1.28
C LEU A 115 5.24 5.12 0.00
N SER A 116 3.95 5.45 0.12
CA SER A 116 3.15 5.94 -1.01
C SER A 116 3.67 7.28 -1.54
N SER A 117 4.07 8.18 -0.64
CA SER A 117 4.66 9.47 -1.00
C SER A 117 5.99 9.31 -1.74
N ASP A 118 6.83 8.37 -1.30
CA ASP A 118 8.16 8.13 -1.87
C ASP A 118 8.09 7.46 -3.25
N LEU A 119 7.13 6.56 -3.46
CA LEU A 119 6.95 5.86 -4.74
C LEU A 119 6.19 6.67 -5.80
N LYS A 120 5.40 7.67 -5.39
CA LYS A 120 4.58 8.46 -6.32
C LYS A 120 5.38 9.16 -7.43
N PRO A 121 6.51 9.86 -7.15
CA PRO A 121 7.30 10.50 -8.20
C PRO A 121 7.84 9.52 -9.24
N ILE A 122 8.22 8.31 -8.83
CA ILE A 122 8.71 7.26 -9.73
C ILE A 122 7.57 6.79 -10.63
N ALA A 123 6.38 6.57 -10.07
CA ALA A 123 5.20 6.21 -10.85
C ALA A 123 4.82 7.29 -11.87
N ASP A 124 4.89 8.57 -11.48
CA ASP A 124 4.64 9.70 -12.38
C ASP A 124 5.66 9.74 -13.53
N GLN A 125 6.96 9.55 -13.22
CA GLN A 125 8.04 9.48 -14.22
C GLN A 125 7.84 8.32 -15.22
N MET A 126 7.30 7.20 -14.75
CA MET A 126 6.99 6.03 -15.58
C MET A 126 5.63 6.13 -16.30
N GLY A 127 4.92 7.26 -16.17
CA GLY A 127 3.62 7.49 -16.81
C GLY A 127 2.50 6.60 -16.27
N ILE A 128 2.62 6.14 -15.03
CA ILE A 128 1.66 5.24 -14.39
C ILE A 128 0.56 6.07 -13.74
N ARG A 129 -0.70 5.81 -14.12
CA ARG A 129 -1.85 6.30 -13.35
C ARG A 129 -2.07 5.43 -12.12
N LEU A 130 -1.61 5.89 -10.96
CA LEU A 130 -1.82 5.17 -9.72
C LEU A 130 -3.32 5.06 -9.36
N PRO A 131 -3.73 3.92 -8.78
CA PRO A 131 -5.08 3.75 -8.27
C PRO A 131 -5.35 4.69 -7.09
N LYS A 132 -6.64 4.93 -6.82
CA LYS A 132 -7.12 5.81 -5.73
C LYS A 132 -7.91 5.06 -4.66
N GLU A 133 -8.14 3.77 -4.89
CA GLU A 133 -8.92 2.90 -4.04
C GLU A 133 -8.19 1.56 -3.90
N MET A 134 -8.47 0.86 -2.81
CA MET A 134 -8.03 -0.52 -2.62
C MET A 134 -8.71 -1.45 -3.64
N ASN A 135 -8.10 -2.61 -3.89
CA ASN A 135 -8.73 -3.62 -4.72
C ASN A 135 -9.93 -4.28 -4.00
N LYS A 136 -10.67 -5.13 -4.73
CA LYS A 136 -11.90 -5.76 -4.22
C LYS A 136 -11.65 -6.72 -3.05
N ASP A 137 -10.53 -7.44 -3.06
CA ASP A 137 -10.21 -8.43 -2.04
C ASP A 137 -9.84 -7.73 -0.73
N ASP A 138 -9.03 -6.67 -0.80
CA ASP A 138 -8.68 -5.82 0.33
C ASP A 138 -9.93 -5.15 0.91
N LYS A 139 -10.84 -4.68 0.04
CA LYS A 139 -12.12 -4.13 0.48
C LYS A 139 -12.97 -5.15 1.24
N ALA A 140 -13.06 -6.38 0.75
CA ALA A 140 -13.82 -7.43 1.44
C ALA A 140 -13.18 -7.76 2.81
N SER A 141 -11.86 -7.81 2.88
CA SER A 141 -11.12 -7.96 4.15
C SER A 141 -11.39 -6.80 5.11
N TYR A 142 -11.40 -5.55 4.61
CA TYR A 142 -11.71 -4.36 5.40
C TYR A 142 -13.12 -4.42 5.96
N ASP A 143 -14.11 -4.70 5.12
CA ASP A 143 -15.52 -4.77 5.52
C ASP A 143 -15.74 -5.87 6.57
N LYS A 144 -15.07 -7.02 6.40
CA LYS A 144 -15.07 -8.10 7.41
C LYS A 144 -14.48 -7.62 8.73
N LEU A 145 -13.27 -7.06 8.73
CA LEU A 145 -12.61 -6.58 9.95
C LEU A 145 -13.44 -5.48 10.64
N ALA A 146 -14.04 -4.57 9.88
CA ALA A 146 -14.82 -3.46 10.40
C ALA A 146 -16.08 -3.92 11.17
N SER A 147 -16.63 -5.09 10.80
CA SER A 147 -17.77 -5.71 11.48
C SER A 147 -17.43 -6.35 12.84
N LEU A 148 -16.16 -6.60 13.12
CA LEU A 148 -15.70 -7.24 14.36
C LEU A 148 -15.41 -6.21 15.46
N SER A 149 -15.26 -6.69 16.69
CA SER A 149 -14.85 -5.87 17.84
C SER A 149 -14.16 -6.74 18.89
N GLY A 150 -13.54 -6.11 19.89
CA GLY A 150 -12.94 -6.86 21.00
C GLY A 150 -11.77 -7.74 20.57
N ASP A 151 -11.58 -8.84 21.30
CA ASP A 151 -10.55 -9.84 21.00
C ASP A 151 -10.74 -10.52 19.63
N GLU A 152 -11.98 -10.61 19.14
CA GLU A 152 -12.26 -11.17 17.81
C GLU A 152 -11.68 -10.28 16.71
N PHE A 153 -11.82 -8.96 16.86
CA PHE A 153 -11.18 -7.99 15.97
C PHE A 153 -9.66 -8.14 16.00
N ASP A 154 -9.04 -8.10 17.18
CA ASP A 154 -7.58 -8.18 17.31
C ASP A 154 -7.02 -9.45 16.66
N LYS A 155 -7.67 -10.60 16.90
CA LYS A 155 -7.27 -11.87 16.30
C LYS A 155 -7.38 -11.89 14.78
N ALA A 156 -8.51 -11.42 14.25
CA ALA A 156 -8.74 -11.38 12.80
C ALA A 156 -7.78 -10.38 12.12
N PHE A 157 -7.56 -9.23 12.75
CA PHE A 157 -6.64 -8.20 12.28
C PHE A 157 -5.19 -8.72 12.20
N ILE A 158 -4.69 -9.36 13.26
CA ILE A 158 -3.35 -9.94 13.28
C ILE A 158 -3.17 -10.99 12.18
N LEU A 159 -4.17 -11.86 11.96
CA LEU A 159 -4.10 -12.88 10.91
C LEU A 159 -4.06 -12.26 9.51
N ALA A 160 -4.92 -11.27 9.24
CA ALA A 160 -4.94 -10.55 7.97
C ALA A 160 -3.59 -9.85 7.71
N MET A 161 -3.10 -9.10 8.70
CA MET A 161 -1.82 -8.38 8.58
C MET A 161 -0.64 -9.34 8.39
N LEU A 162 -0.64 -10.50 9.04
CA LEU A 162 0.40 -11.52 8.85
C LEU A 162 0.41 -12.07 7.42
N GLU A 163 -0.77 -12.31 6.84
CA GLU A 163 -0.87 -12.81 5.48
C GLU A 163 -0.42 -11.76 4.45
N ASP A 164 -0.90 -10.53 4.59
CA ASP A 164 -0.62 -9.45 3.63
C ASP A 164 0.84 -9.01 3.68
N HIS A 165 1.43 -8.83 4.86
CA HIS A 165 2.85 -8.45 4.96
C HIS A 165 3.78 -9.56 4.47
N ARG A 166 3.39 -10.84 4.57
CA ARG A 166 4.14 -11.94 3.96
C ARG A 166 4.13 -11.86 2.44
N LYS A 167 2.98 -11.52 1.82
CA LYS A 167 2.87 -11.31 0.37
C LYS A 167 3.66 -10.07 -0.06
N GLY A 168 3.51 -8.97 0.67
CA GLY A 168 4.23 -7.72 0.44
C GLY A 168 5.74 -7.92 0.50
N TRP A 169 6.26 -8.58 1.54
CA TRP A 169 7.70 -8.81 1.67
C TRP A 169 8.27 -9.60 0.48
N ARG A 170 7.53 -10.59 -0.03
CA ARG A 170 7.91 -11.32 -1.24
C ARG A 170 7.94 -10.40 -2.47
N ALA A 171 6.89 -9.61 -2.67
CA ALA A 171 6.79 -8.71 -3.82
C ALA A 171 7.93 -7.66 -3.83
N PHE A 172 8.21 -7.04 -2.68
CA PHE A 172 9.31 -6.09 -2.53
C PHE A 172 10.67 -6.72 -2.81
N ARG A 173 10.90 -7.94 -2.30
CA ARG A 173 12.16 -8.65 -2.53
C ARG A 173 12.32 -9.06 -4.00
N GLU A 174 11.26 -9.56 -4.64
CA GLU A 174 11.27 -9.90 -6.07
C GLU A 174 11.58 -8.67 -6.93
N GLU A 175 10.96 -7.52 -6.62
CA GLU A 175 11.19 -6.27 -7.33
C GLU A 175 12.62 -5.75 -7.10
N SER A 176 13.11 -5.75 -5.84
CA SER A 176 14.47 -5.33 -5.48
C SER A 176 15.55 -6.08 -6.26
N MET A 177 15.31 -7.38 -6.51
CA MET A 177 16.22 -8.25 -7.25
C MET A 177 16.07 -8.12 -8.78
N GLY A 178 14.94 -7.62 -9.26
CA GLY A 178 14.59 -7.63 -10.68
C GLY A 178 14.72 -6.28 -11.39
N THR A 179 14.39 -5.18 -10.71
CA THR A 179 14.38 -3.86 -11.35
C THR A 179 15.77 -3.44 -11.81
N ASN A 180 15.83 -2.79 -12.96
CA ASN A 180 17.04 -2.14 -13.48
C ASN A 180 17.05 -0.64 -13.20
N ASP A 181 15.97 -0.07 -12.66
CA ASP A 181 15.89 1.34 -12.32
C ASP A 181 16.54 1.55 -10.94
N PRO A 182 17.67 2.29 -10.85
CA PRO A 182 18.38 2.46 -9.58
C PRO A 182 17.60 3.30 -8.57
N VAL A 183 16.72 4.20 -9.02
CA VAL A 183 15.87 5.02 -8.16
C VAL A 183 14.75 4.16 -7.58
N LEU A 184 14.08 3.37 -8.43
CA LEU A 184 13.08 2.41 -7.98
C LEU A 184 13.70 1.40 -7.01
N LYS A 185 14.87 0.86 -7.33
CA LYS A 185 15.57 -0.08 -6.46
C LYS A 185 15.79 0.48 -5.06
N ALA A 186 16.26 1.73 -4.94
CA ALA A 186 16.52 2.33 -3.65
C ALA A 186 15.25 2.48 -2.80
N GLU A 187 14.13 2.89 -3.41
CA GLU A 187 12.86 3.01 -2.69
C GLU A 187 12.21 1.66 -2.37
N VAL A 188 12.37 0.67 -3.26
CA VAL A 188 11.94 -0.71 -3.00
C VAL A 188 12.75 -1.32 -1.85
N ASP A 189 14.06 -1.11 -1.81
CA ASP A 189 14.91 -1.61 -0.72
C ASP A 189 14.50 -1.00 0.63
N LYS A 190 14.18 0.30 0.67
CA LYS A 190 13.62 0.95 1.88
C LYS A 190 12.25 0.38 2.27
N GLY A 191 11.35 0.22 1.30
CA GLY A 191 10.04 -0.36 1.52
C GLY A 191 10.11 -1.81 2.01
N GLU A 192 11.07 -2.61 1.53
CA GLU A 192 11.29 -3.97 2.02
C GLU A 192 11.62 -3.97 3.51
N LEU A 193 12.45 -3.04 3.97
CA LEU A 193 12.79 -2.91 5.40
C LEU A 193 11.56 -2.60 6.25
N VAL A 194 10.69 -1.70 5.78
CA VAL A 194 9.43 -1.33 6.43
C VAL A 194 8.52 -2.56 6.57
N ILE A 195 8.24 -3.26 5.46
CA ILE A 195 7.36 -4.43 5.46
C ILE A 195 7.93 -5.56 6.33
N ARG A 196 9.25 -5.76 6.31
CA ARG A 196 9.93 -6.73 7.17
C ARG A 196 9.77 -6.39 8.66
N ASP A 197 9.85 -5.11 9.01
CA ASP A 197 9.68 -4.67 10.39
C ASP A 197 8.24 -4.85 10.86
N HIS A 198 7.25 -4.53 10.02
CA HIS A 198 5.85 -4.83 10.30
C HIS A 198 5.60 -6.34 10.45
N MET A 199 6.20 -7.16 9.59
CA MET A 199 6.11 -8.63 9.69
C MET A 199 6.62 -9.14 11.04
N ARG A 200 7.72 -8.57 11.56
CA ARG A 200 8.24 -8.93 12.89
C ARG A 200 7.26 -8.57 14.00
N MET A 201 6.63 -7.40 13.91
CA MET A 201 5.65 -6.97 14.91
C MET A 201 4.42 -7.87 14.91
N VAL A 202 3.84 -8.16 13.74
CA VAL A 202 2.63 -9.01 13.67
C VAL A 202 2.92 -10.46 14.06
N VAL A 203 4.09 -11.01 13.73
CA VAL A 203 4.51 -12.34 14.21
C VAL A 203 4.65 -12.36 15.73
N LYS A 204 5.21 -11.30 16.33
CA LYS A 204 5.31 -11.17 17.78
C LYS A 204 3.91 -11.16 18.43
N MET A 205 2.99 -10.32 17.95
CA MET A 205 1.61 -10.27 18.43
C MET A 205 0.91 -11.62 18.29
N ALA A 206 1.06 -12.28 17.14
CA ALA A 206 0.47 -13.60 16.90
C ALA A 206 1.00 -14.67 17.87
N LYS A 207 2.29 -14.63 18.21
CA LYS A 207 2.92 -15.55 19.17
C LYS A 207 2.42 -15.29 20.60
N GLU A 208 2.41 -14.04 21.05
CA GLU A 208 2.01 -13.65 22.40
C GLU A 208 0.53 -13.99 22.68
N ARG A 209 -0.29 -14.04 21.62
CA ARG A 209 -1.73 -14.36 21.68
C ARG A 209 -2.08 -15.79 21.30
N ASN A 210 -1.07 -16.64 21.07
CA ASN A 210 -1.25 -18.04 20.65
C ASN A 210 -2.14 -18.19 19.40
N ILE A 211 -2.00 -17.27 18.45
CA ILE A 211 -2.73 -17.22 17.17
C ILE A 211 -2.01 -18.05 16.09
N LEU A 212 -0.71 -18.28 16.25
CA LEU A 212 0.06 -19.17 15.36
C LEU A 212 -0.32 -20.64 15.62
N PRO A 213 -0.47 -21.49 14.59
CA PRO A 213 -0.64 -22.92 14.80
C PRO A 213 0.56 -23.49 15.58
N PRO A 214 0.36 -24.51 16.43
CA PRO A 214 1.46 -25.18 17.11
C PRO A 214 2.47 -25.65 16.05
N ARG A 215 3.76 -25.46 16.34
CA ARG A 215 4.84 -25.89 15.44
C ARG A 215 4.62 -27.38 15.12
N PRO A 216 4.65 -27.82 13.84
CA PRO A 216 4.50 -29.23 13.52
C PRO A 216 5.51 -30.04 14.35
N THR A 217 5.04 -31.12 14.99
CA THR A 217 5.92 -32.00 15.76
C THR A 217 7.03 -32.49 14.83
N PRO A 218 8.31 -32.38 15.21
CA PRO A 218 9.38 -32.96 14.40
C PRO A 218 9.07 -34.45 14.20
N PRO A 219 9.34 -35.00 13.00
CA PRO A 219 9.17 -36.43 12.79
C PRO A 219 9.98 -37.21 13.84
N PRO A 220 9.48 -38.37 14.29
CA PRO A 220 10.23 -39.20 15.25
C PRO A 220 11.63 -39.45 14.69
N ALA A 221 12.64 -39.39 15.57
CA ALA A 221 14.01 -39.66 15.19
C ALA A 221 14.08 -41.02 14.47
N PRO A 222 14.85 -41.15 13.38
CA PRO A 222 14.98 -42.42 12.68
C PRO A 222 15.42 -43.48 13.67
N VAL A 223 14.66 -44.58 13.73
CA VAL A 223 15.01 -45.76 14.51
C VAL A 223 16.32 -46.28 13.94
N GLN A 224 17.41 -46.16 14.71
CA GLN A 224 18.67 -46.80 14.34
C GLN A 224 18.42 -48.32 14.38
N GLN A 225 18.51 -48.96 13.21
CA GLN A 225 18.59 -50.41 13.09
C GLN A 225 20.03 -50.86 13.31
#